data_AF-A0A062IR61-F1
#
_entry.id   AF-A0A062IR61-F1
#
_cell.length_a   1.000
_cell.length_b   1.000
_cell.length_c   1.000
_cell.angle_alpha   90.00
_cell.angle_beta   90.00
_cell.angle_gamma   90.00
#
_symmetry.space_group_name_H-M   'P 1'
#
loop_
_entity.id
_entity.type
_entity.pdbx_description
1 polymer ?
#
loop_
_entity_poly.entity_id
_entity_poly.type
_entity_poly.pdbx_seq_one_letter_code
_entity_poly.pdbx_strand_id
1 'polypeptide(L)'
;MFKFLNPQYLFHLLSPCLLCEIGTREKYPLCKECWEQLPWLKQTIQRNDQSVLVACHYAYPINRIIQQFKYEQKLHYQTLLAEVLQQLKFPKVQAIVPMPISKQRLTERGFNQSLLLANLLSKQLKIPV
;
A
#
# COMPACT_ATOMS: atom_id res chain seq x y z
N MET A 1 20.45 -25.03 -16.62
CA MET A 1 20.82 -24.43 -15.32
C MET A 1 19.59 -23.71 -14.75
N PHE A 2 18.62 -24.50 -14.30
CA PHE A 2 17.33 -24.02 -13.79
C PHE A 2 17.55 -23.51 -12.36
N LYS A 3 17.64 -22.19 -12.20
CA LYS A 3 17.58 -21.57 -10.87
C LYS A 3 16.18 -21.82 -10.31
N PHE A 4 16.15 -22.43 -9.13
CA PHE A 4 14.98 -22.66 -8.28
C PHE A 4 13.94 -21.55 -8.41
N LEU A 5 12.84 -21.83 -9.12
CA LEU A 5 11.64 -21.02 -9.12
C LEU A 5 11.02 -21.11 -7.73
N ASN A 6 11.15 -20.04 -6.96
CA ASN A 6 10.53 -19.91 -5.66
C ASN A 6 8.99 -19.93 -5.85
N PRO A 7 8.24 -20.86 -5.24
CA PRO A 7 6.83 -21.13 -5.56
C PRO A 7 5.88 -19.93 -5.34
N GLN A 8 6.32 -18.91 -4.59
CA GLN A 8 5.58 -17.66 -4.41
C GLN A 8 5.50 -16.81 -5.69
N TYR A 9 6.43 -16.96 -6.64
CA TYR A 9 6.42 -16.23 -7.90
C TYR A 9 5.48 -16.82 -8.95
N LEU A 10 5.12 -18.11 -8.83
CA LEU A 10 4.24 -18.78 -9.78
C LEU A 10 2.77 -18.34 -9.62
N PHE A 11 2.35 -17.95 -8.41
CA PHE A 11 0.98 -17.50 -8.11
C PHE A 11 0.65 -16.09 -8.63
N HIS A 12 1.67 -15.25 -8.88
CA HIS A 12 1.47 -13.86 -9.29
C HIS A 12 1.05 -13.71 -10.76
N LEU A 13 1.49 -14.62 -11.64
CA LEU A 13 1.31 -14.49 -13.09
C LEU A 13 -0.11 -14.86 -13.59
N LEU A 14 -0.96 -15.43 -12.75
CA LEU A 14 -2.29 -15.95 -13.14
C LEU A 14 -3.45 -15.39 -12.29
N SER A 15 -3.17 -14.48 -11.35
CA SER A 15 -4.22 -13.86 -10.53
C SER A 15 -4.81 -12.64 -11.25
N PRO A 16 -6.13 -12.42 -11.22
CA PRO A 16 -6.74 -11.24 -11.83
C PRO A 16 -6.38 -9.96 -11.06
N CYS A 17 -6.31 -8.85 -11.78
CA CYS A 17 -6.08 -7.51 -11.25
C CYS A 17 -7.09 -7.18 -10.15
N LEU A 18 -6.62 -6.60 -9.03
CA LEU A 18 -7.50 -6.21 -7.91
C LEU A 18 -8.48 -5.06 -8.23
N LEU A 19 -8.42 -4.46 -9.42
CA LEU A 19 -9.27 -3.33 -9.83
C LEU A 19 -10.19 -3.68 -10.99
N CYS A 20 -9.65 -4.08 -12.14
CA CYS A 20 -10.46 -4.34 -13.31
C CYS A 20 -10.89 -5.81 -13.46
N GLU A 21 -10.30 -6.73 -12.69
CA GLU A 21 -10.54 -8.18 -12.73
C GLU A 21 -10.28 -8.86 -14.10
N ILE A 22 -9.91 -8.11 -15.13
CA ILE A 22 -9.65 -8.58 -16.51
C ILE A 22 -8.15 -8.78 -16.74
N GLY A 23 -7.34 -7.78 -16.39
CA GLY A 23 -5.89 -7.84 -16.57
C GLY A 23 -5.23 -8.80 -15.58
N THR A 24 -4.08 -9.35 -15.95
CA THR A 24 -3.27 -10.17 -15.04
C THR A 24 -2.42 -9.28 -14.13
N ARG A 25 -2.23 -9.72 -12.88
CA ARG A 25 -1.26 -9.06 -11.99
C ARG A 25 0.14 -9.20 -12.56
N GLU A 26 0.92 -8.13 -12.48
CA GLU A 26 2.32 -8.14 -12.88
C GLU A 26 3.24 -8.02 -11.64
N LYS A 27 4.18 -7.07 -11.68
CA LYS A 27 5.04 -6.67 -10.57
C LYS A 27 4.25 -6.24 -9.34
N TYR A 28 3.08 -5.63 -9.55
CA TYR A 28 2.21 -5.11 -8.51
C TYR A 28 0.92 -5.93 -8.41
N PRO A 29 0.10 -5.75 -7.35
CA PRO A 29 -1.22 -6.37 -7.25
C PRO A 29 -2.25 -5.90 -8.32
N LEU A 30 -1.84 -5.09 -9.28
CA LEU A 30 -2.65 -4.56 -10.39
C LEU A 30 -2.04 -4.97 -11.73
N CYS A 31 -2.86 -4.94 -12.80
CA CYS A 31 -2.32 -4.92 -14.16
C CYS A 31 -1.66 -3.56 -14.44
N LYS A 32 -0.87 -3.50 -15.50
CA LYS A 32 -0.12 -2.30 -15.90
C LYS A 32 -1.04 -1.08 -16.08
N GLU A 33 -2.14 -1.22 -16.80
CA GLU A 33 -3.06 -0.12 -17.10
C GLU A 33 -3.70 0.43 -15.83
N CYS A 34 -4.23 -0.44 -14.97
CA CYS A 34 -4.82 -0.02 -13.69
C CYS A 34 -3.80 0.65 -12.77
N TRP A 35 -2.54 0.20 -12.80
CA TRP A 35 -1.46 0.82 -12.03
C TRP A 35 -1.12 2.23 -12.53
N GLU A 36 -1.00 2.40 -13.85
CA GLU A 36 -0.70 3.68 -14.48
C GLU A 36 -1.85 4.69 -14.30
N GLN A 37 -3.10 4.22 -14.25
CA GLN A 37 -4.31 5.03 -14.07
C GLN A 37 -4.65 5.37 -12.61
N LEU A 38 -3.87 4.90 -11.63
CA LEU A 38 -4.07 5.37 -10.25
C LEU A 38 -3.96 6.90 -10.20
N PRO A 39 -4.71 7.59 -9.32
CA PRO A 39 -4.73 9.04 -9.22
C PRO A 39 -3.45 9.56 -8.54
N TRP A 40 -2.30 9.32 -9.17
CA TRP A 40 -0.98 9.66 -8.68
C TRP A 40 -0.83 11.17 -8.47
N LEU A 41 -0.17 11.52 -7.37
CA LEU A 41 0.26 12.88 -7.08
C LEU A 41 1.78 12.94 -6.90
N LYS A 42 2.34 12.01 -6.12
CA LYS A 42 3.79 11.82 -5.89
C LYS A 42 4.55 13.11 -5.57
N GLN A 43 3.99 13.94 -4.69
CA GLN A 43 4.55 15.24 -4.35
C GLN A 43 4.60 15.48 -2.83
N THR A 44 5.46 16.41 -2.41
CA THR A 44 5.44 16.97 -1.06
C THR A 44 4.51 18.19 -1.05
N ILE A 45 3.57 18.24 -0.10
CA ILE A 45 2.72 19.41 0.15
C ILE A 45 3.00 20.00 1.52
N GLN A 46 2.64 21.26 1.73
CA GLN A 46 2.62 21.91 3.04
C GLN A 46 1.20 21.93 3.60
N ARG A 47 1.04 21.44 4.84
CA ARG A 47 -0.22 21.45 5.59
C ARG A 47 0.09 21.64 7.08
N ASN A 48 -0.54 22.65 7.70
CA ASN A 48 -0.37 22.97 9.12
C ASN A 48 1.11 23.04 9.55
N ASP A 49 1.92 23.79 8.78
CA ASP A 49 3.38 23.93 8.98
C ASP A 49 4.16 22.60 8.95
N GLN A 50 3.58 21.56 8.36
CA GLN A 50 4.21 20.26 8.17
C GLN A 50 4.33 19.89 6.70
N SER A 51 5.48 19.32 6.36
CA SER A 51 5.74 18.73 5.04
C SER A 51 5.14 17.33 4.99
N VAL A 52 4.23 17.09 4.04
CA VAL A 52 3.53 15.81 3.86
C VAL A 52 3.84 15.24 2.50
N LEU A 53 4.42 14.04 2.45
CA LEU A 53 4.61 13.28 1.21
C LEU A 53 3.32 12.57 0.83
N VAL A 54 2.85 12.78 -0.40
CA VAL A 54 1.55 12.26 -0.87
C VAL A 54 1.72 11.43 -2.12
N ALA A 55 1.32 10.15 -2.07
CA ALA A 55 1.38 9.24 -3.22
C ALA A 55 0.27 9.51 -4.24
N CYS A 56 -0.97 9.68 -3.78
CA CYS A 56 -2.16 9.79 -4.62
C CYS A 56 -3.14 10.84 -4.09
N HIS A 57 -3.99 11.38 -4.98
CA HIS A 57 -5.22 12.06 -4.57
C HIS A 57 -6.20 11.08 -3.91
N TYR A 58 -7.03 11.59 -2.99
CA TYR A 58 -8.15 10.82 -2.43
C TYR A 58 -9.32 10.78 -3.42
N ALA A 59 -9.13 10.06 -4.52
CA ALA A 59 -10.08 9.88 -5.61
C ALA A 59 -10.19 8.39 -5.97
N TYR A 60 -11.15 8.04 -6.84
CA TYR A 60 -11.28 6.68 -7.34
C TYR A 60 -9.98 6.25 -8.07
N PRO A 61 -9.51 5.01 -7.89
CA PRO A 61 -10.05 3.95 -7.01
C PRO A 61 -9.47 3.96 -5.58
N ILE A 62 -8.49 4.81 -5.29
CA ILE A 62 -7.77 4.86 -4.00
C ILE A 62 -8.70 5.15 -2.83
N ASN A 63 -9.68 6.06 -2.98
CA ASN A 63 -10.63 6.36 -1.91
C ASN A 63 -11.43 5.11 -1.48
N ARG A 64 -11.89 4.30 -2.44
CA ARG A 64 -12.61 3.05 -2.21
C ARG A 64 -11.70 1.99 -1.61
N ILE A 65 -10.50 1.80 -2.15
CA ILE A 65 -9.50 0.88 -1.58
C ILE A 65 -9.23 1.22 -0.11
N ILE A 66 -9.01 2.50 0.21
CA ILE A 66 -8.77 2.94 1.60
C ILE A 66 -9.99 2.67 2.48
N GLN A 67 -11.21 2.91 2.00
CA GLN A 67 -12.46 2.60 2.72
C GLN A 67 -12.57 1.10 3.01
N GLN A 68 -12.41 0.25 1.99
CA GLN A 68 -12.53 -1.20 2.13
C GLN A 68 -11.43 -1.79 3.03
N PHE A 69 -10.21 -1.28 2.90
CA PHE A 69 -9.13 -1.62 3.82
C PHE A 69 -9.46 -1.17 5.24
N LYS A 70 -10.09 -0.01 5.42
CA LYS A 70 -10.41 0.58 6.73
C LYS A 70 -11.56 -0.10 7.47
N TYR A 71 -12.63 -0.40 6.77
CA TYR A 71 -13.91 -0.72 7.41
C TYR A 71 -14.46 -2.08 7.00
N GLU A 72 -14.04 -2.63 5.86
CA GLU A 72 -14.50 -3.94 5.36
C GLU A 72 -13.48 -5.06 5.58
N GLN A 73 -12.42 -4.80 6.35
CA GLN A 73 -11.35 -5.75 6.66
C GLN A 73 -10.72 -6.41 5.41
N LYS A 74 -10.71 -5.71 4.27
CA LYS A 74 -10.08 -6.19 3.02
C LYS A 74 -8.55 -6.05 3.10
N LEU A 75 -7.93 -6.86 3.96
CA LEU A 75 -6.49 -6.79 4.30
C LEU A 75 -5.58 -7.01 3.10
N HIS A 76 -6.03 -7.71 2.06
CA HIS A 76 -5.23 -7.92 0.84
C HIS A 76 -4.83 -6.61 0.15
N TYR A 77 -5.55 -5.50 0.39
CA TYR A 77 -5.15 -4.18 -0.12
C TYR A 77 -3.91 -3.60 0.55
N GLN A 78 -3.43 -4.16 1.66
CA GLN A 78 -2.19 -3.69 2.32
C GLN A 78 -0.98 -3.74 1.39
N THR A 79 -0.88 -4.79 0.55
CA THR A 79 0.21 -4.94 -0.41
C THR A 79 0.14 -3.84 -1.46
N LEU A 80 -1.06 -3.57 -2.01
CA LEU A 80 -1.25 -2.51 -2.99
C LEU A 80 -0.90 -1.13 -2.40
N LEU A 81 -1.41 -0.82 -1.20
CA LEU A 81 -1.16 0.45 -0.54
C LEU A 81 0.33 0.64 -0.18
N ALA A 82 1.02 -0.42 0.25
CA ALA A 82 2.46 -0.39 0.48
C ALA A 82 3.25 -0.15 -0.82
N GLU A 83 2.91 -0.83 -1.91
CA GLU A 83 3.51 -0.60 -3.23
C GLU A 83 3.30 0.83 -3.74
N VAL A 84 2.10 1.40 -3.51
CA VAL A 84 1.78 2.79 -3.83
C VAL A 84 2.67 3.76 -3.04
N LEU A 85 2.83 3.53 -1.73
CA LEU A 85 3.69 4.37 -0.88
C LEU A 85 5.17 4.27 -1.25
N GLN A 86 5.64 3.09 -1.67
CA GLN A 86 7.01 2.88 -2.15
C GLN A 86 7.35 3.66 -3.43
N GLN A 87 6.34 4.17 -4.16
CA GLN A 87 6.61 5.04 -5.31
C GLN A 87 7.07 6.44 -4.90
N LEU A 88 7.03 6.76 -3.61
CA LEU A 88 7.54 8.01 -3.06
C LEU A 88 9.05 7.93 -2.80
N LYS A 89 9.72 9.07 -3.01
CA LYS A 89 11.11 9.24 -2.60
C LYS A 89 11.14 9.68 -1.14
N PHE A 90 11.29 8.71 -0.24
CA PHE A 90 11.41 9.01 1.19
C PHE A 90 12.74 9.74 1.49
N PRO A 91 12.74 10.75 2.40
CA PRO A 91 13.98 11.26 2.96
C PRO A 91 14.68 10.17 3.77
N LYS A 92 15.97 10.39 4.09
CA LYS A 92 16.67 9.51 5.02
C LYS A 92 16.01 9.61 6.40
N VAL A 93 15.49 8.49 6.88
CA VAL A 93 14.83 8.34 8.18
C VAL A 93 15.41 7.13 8.92
N GLN A 94 15.26 7.12 10.24
CA GLN A 94 15.81 6.07 11.11
C GLN A 94 14.74 5.12 11.66
N ALA A 95 13.46 5.50 11.59
CA ALA A 95 12.34 4.70 12.07
C ALA A 95 11.02 5.14 11.39
N ILE A 96 9.99 4.30 11.49
CA ILE A 96 8.62 4.60 11.03
C ILE A 96 7.68 4.59 12.23
N VAL A 97 7.05 5.71 12.56
CA VAL A 97 6.05 5.77 13.64
C VAL A 97 4.64 5.68 13.04
N PRO A 98 3.90 4.57 13.21
CA PRO A 98 2.54 4.46 12.72
C PRO A 98 1.59 5.28 13.60
N MET A 99 0.71 6.06 12.96
CA MET A 99 -0.34 6.78 13.69
C MET A 99 -1.19 5.79 14.53
N PRO A 100 -1.35 6.02 15.84
CA PRO A 100 -2.18 5.16 16.68
C PRO A 100 -3.66 5.28 16.30
N ILE A 101 -4.44 4.31 16.77
CA ILE A 101 -5.89 4.29 16.67
C ILE A 101 -6.48 4.14 18.08
N SER A 102 -7.69 4.65 18.32
CA SER A 102 -8.34 4.51 19.63
C SER A 102 -8.61 3.05 19.97
N LYS A 103 -8.64 2.72 21.27
CA LYS A 103 -8.95 1.36 21.75
C LYS A 103 -10.28 0.86 21.19
N GLN A 104 -11.31 1.70 21.22
CA GLN A 104 -12.63 1.39 20.66
C GLN A 104 -12.53 0.97 19.18
N ARG A 105 -11.89 1.79 18.33
CA ARG A 105 -11.75 1.47 16.91
C ARG A 105 -10.86 0.26 16.68
N LEU A 106 -9.85 0.03 17.52
CA LEU A 106 -9.03 -1.18 17.46
C LEU A 106 -9.88 -2.43 17.75
N THR A 107 -10.78 -2.36 18.72
CA THR A 107 -11.73 -3.45 19.03
C THR A 107 -12.75 -3.65 17.90
N GLU A 108 -13.35 -2.57 17.39
CA GLU A 108 -14.35 -2.63 16.30
C GLU A 108 -13.76 -3.21 15.00
N ARG A 109 -12.55 -2.78 14.66
CA ARG A 109 -11.93 -3.10 13.38
C ARG A 109 -11.01 -4.34 13.45
N GLY A 110 -10.44 -4.63 14.62
CA GLY A 110 -9.51 -5.74 14.86
C GLY A 110 -8.04 -5.45 14.51
N PHE A 111 -7.70 -4.30 13.93
CA PHE A 111 -6.32 -3.97 13.54
C PHE A 111 -6.06 -2.46 13.38
N ASN A 112 -4.78 -2.08 13.44
CA ASN A 112 -4.30 -0.74 13.09
C ASN A 112 -3.74 -0.75 11.65
N GLN A 113 -4.45 -0.10 10.73
CA GLN A 113 -4.03 0.08 9.33
C GLN A 113 -2.62 0.63 9.17
N SER A 114 -2.28 1.65 9.96
CA SER A 114 -1.03 2.38 9.82
C SER A 114 0.11 1.50 10.27
N LEU A 115 -0.09 0.68 11.31
CA LEU A 115 0.87 -0.30 11.77
C LEU A 115 1.10 -1.41 10.73
N LEU A 116 0.04 -1.91 10.08
CA LEU A 116 0.19 -2.90 9.01
C LEU A 116 1.04 -2.37 7.85
N LEU A 117 0.77 -1.14 7.39
CA LEU A 117 1.55 -0.51 6.32
C LEU A 117 2.99 -0.21 6.76
N ALA A 118 3.18 0.29 7.99
CA ALA A 118 4.51 0.56 8.54
C ALA A 118 5.37 -0.70 8.61
N ASN A 119 4.82 -1.83 9.05
CA ASN A 119 5.53 -3.11 9.11
C ASN A 119 5.96 -3.62 7.72
N LEU A 120 5.19 -3.35 6.67
CA LEU A 120 5.57 -3.70 5.30
C LEU A 120 6.70 -2.79 4.80
N LEU A 121 6.55 -1.48 4.98
CA LEU A 121 7.55 -0.48 4.57
C LEU A 121 8.88 -0.63 5.33
N SER A 122 8.82 -0.96 6.62
CA SER A 122 10.01 -1.19 7.47
C SER A 122 10.92 -2.26 6.91
N LYS A 123 10.36 -3.38 6.43
CA LYS A 123 11.14 -4.47 5.82
C LYS A 123 11.88 -4.01 4.57
N GLN A 124 11.26 -3.12 3.80
CA GLN A 124 11.81 -2.62 2.54
C GLN A 124 12.85 -1.53 2.76
N LEU A 125 12.56 -0.59 3.68
CA LEU A 125 13.45 0.50 4.06
C LEU A 125 14.57 0.06 5.01
N LYS A 126 14.47 -1.15 5.57
CA LYS A 126 15.43 -1.74 6.54
C LYS A 126 15.63 -0.86 7.78
N ILE A 127 14.54 -0.35 8.31
CA ILE A 127 14.49 0.50 9.52
C ILE A 127 13.40 -0.01 10.46
N PRO A 128 13.50 0.20 11.78
CA PRO A 128 12.47 -0.22 12.74
C PRO A 128 11.14 0.54 12.55
N VAL A 129 10.07 -0.10 13.03
CA VAL A 129 8.77 0.53 13.33
C VAL A 129 8.70 0.80 14.83
#